data_AF-A0A1D6KPJ3-F1
#
_entry.id   AF-A0A1D6KPJ3-F1
#
_cell.length_a   1.000
_cell.length_b   1.000
_cell.length_c   1.000
_cell.angle_alpha   90.00
_cell.angle_beta   90.00
_cell.angle_gamma   90.00
#
_symmetry.space_group_name_H-M   'P 1'
#
loop_
_entity.id
_entity.type
_entity.pdbx_description
1 polymer ?
#
loop_
_entity_poly.entity_id
_entity_poly.type
_entity_poly.pdbx_seq_one_letter_code
_entity_poly.pdbx_strand_id
1 'polypeptide(L)'
;MDIIIIISLVILLALGALFVIPKSQNKGKSKRNDLGAGTVYDVTPYVEEHPGGDAILNNAGGDSTEGFFGPQHGTRVFDIIEDFCIGQLKAS
;
A
#
# COMPACT_ATOMS: atom_id res chain seq x y z
N MET A 1 9.31 -1.28 -43.63
CA MET A 1 8.57 -2.10 -42.63
C MET A 1 9.38 -2.22 -41.34
N ASP A 2 10.71 -2.21 -41.44
CA ASP A 2 11.63 -2.44 -40.32
C ASP A 2 11.75 -1.24 -39.35
N ILE A 3 11.66 -0.01 -39.86
CA ILE A 3 11.78 1.21 -39.03
C ILE A 3 10.62 1.34 -38.04
N ILE A 4 9.40 0.99 -38.46
CA ILE A 4 8.21 1.07 -37.60
C ILE A 4 8.29 0.01 -36.49
N ILE A 5 8.83 -1.18 -36.79
CA ILE A 5 9.02 -2.26 -35.82
C ILE A 5 10.07 -1.86 -34.77
N ILE A 6 11.18 -1.26 -35.20
CA ILE A 6 12.25 -0.80 -34.30
C ILE A 6 11.73 0.32 -33.38
N ILE A 7 11.02 1.31 -33.93
CA ILE A 7 10.45 2.41 -33.13
C ILE A 7 9.45 1.86 -32.11
N SER A 8 8.58 0.92 -32.52
CA SER A 8 7.59 0.32 -31.62
C SER A 8 8.24 -0.50 -30.50
N LEU A 9 9.31 -1.24 -30.81
CA LEU A 9 10.06 -2.03 -29.83
C LEU A 9 10.78 -1.14 -28.81
N VAL A 10 11.39 -0.03 -29.25
CA VAL A 10 12.06 0.93 -28.37
C VAL A 10 11.06 1.64 -27.46
N ILE A 11 9.88 2.01 -27.98
CA ILE A 11 8.81 2.62 -27.18
C ILE A 11 8.26 1.64 -26.13
N LEU A 12 8.05 0.37 -26.49
CA LEU A 12 7.62 -0.67 -25.56
C LEU A 12 8.64 -0.92 -24.44
N LEU A 13 9.93 -0.95 -24.75
CA LEU A 13 11.00 -1.12 -23.76
C LEU A 13 11.14 0.11 -22.85
N ALA A 14 11.01 1.33 -23.38
CA ALA A 14 11.10 2.57 -22.61
C ALA A 14 9.88 2.79 -21.71
N LEU A 15 8.67 2.48 -22.18
CA LEU A 15 7.45 2.54 -21.36
C LEU A 15 7.41 1.42 -20.32
N GLY A 16 7.89 0.22 -20.66
CA GLY A 16 8.02 -0.90 -19.70
C GLY A 16 8.98 -0.61 -18.54
N ALA A 17 10.05 0.15 -18.78
CA ALA A 17 10.99 0.57 -17.73
C ALA A 17 10.40 1.62 -16.78
N LEU A 18 9.44 2.44 -17.23
CA LEU A 18 8.75 3.43 -16.38
C LEU A 18 7.75 2.78 -15.40
N PHE A 19 7.32 1.53 -15.67
CA PHE A 19 6.52 0.73 -14.74
C PHE A 19 7.35 0.17 -13.57
N VAL A 20 8.69 0.30 -13.61
CA VAL A 20 9.54 0.04 -12.45
C VAL A 20 9.45 1.25 -11.51
N ILE A 21 8.33 1.33 -10.80
CA ILE A 21 8.15 2.23 -9.67
C ILE A 21 9.29 1.94 -8.67
N PRO A 22 10.02 2.96 -8.21
CA PRO A 22 11.10 2.77 -7.25
C PRO A 22 10.50 2.19 -5.97
N LYS A 23 11.03 1.04 -5.57
CA LYS A 23 10.77 0.46 -4.25
C LYS A 23 11.12 1.51 -3.19
N SER A 24 10.10 2.10 -2.57
CA SER A 24 10.28 2.89 -1.36
C SER A 24 10.88 1.98 -0.29
N GLN A 25 12.17 2.14 -0.05
CA GLN A 25 12.91 1.44 1.00
C GLN A 25 12.81 2.29 2.27
N ASN A 26 11.62 2.41 2.85
CA ASN A 26 11.51 2.84 4.24
C ASN A 26 11.03 1.68 5.11
N LYS A 27 11.84 0.61 5.13
CA LYS A 27 11.66 -0.47 6.10
C LYS A 27 12.17 -0.03 7.46
N GLY A 28 11.41 0.85 8.12
CA GLY A 28 11.43 0.90 9.57
C GLY A 28 10.94 -0.46 10.06
N LYS A 29 11.81 -1.24 10.70
CA LYS A 29 11.40 -2.48 11.36
C LYS A 29 10.45 -2.12 12.51
N SER A 30 9.15 -2.12 12.24
CA SER A 30 8.12 -1.99 13.26
C SER A 30 8.02 -3.32 13.99
N LYS A 31 8.22 -3.31 15.30
CA LYS A 31 7.82 -4.45 16.11
C LYS A 31 6.28 -4.47 16.12
N ARG A 32 5.67 -5.64 16.32
CA ARG A 32 4.21 -5.81 16.50
C ARG A 32 3.52 -4.80 17.45
N ASN A 33 4.28 -4.10 18.30
CA ASN A 33 3.84 -3.06 19.21
C ASN A 33 3.90 -1.61 18.66
N ASP A 34 4.41 -1.35 17.44
CA ASP A 34 4.53 0.00 16.87
C ASP A 34 3.41 0.35 15.85
N LEU A 35 2.44 -0.56 15.62
CA LEU A 35 1.10 -0.23 15.07
C LEU A 35 0.27 0.62 16.07
N GLY A 36 0.95 1.34 16.94
CA GLY A 36 0.40 2.02 18.10
C GLY A 36 -0.70 3.01 17.71
N ALA A 37 -1.63 3.17 18.66
CA ALA A 37 -2.70 4.15 18.61
C ALA A 37 -2.16 5.50 18.10
N GLY A 38 -2.70 5.97 16.97
CA GLY A 38 -2.30 7.22 16.33
C GLY A 38 -1.41 7.09 15.10
N THR A 39 -1.00 5.88 14.67
CA THR A 39 -0.36 5.74 13.35
C THR A 39 -1.40 5.86 12.24
N VAL A 40 -1.09 6.62 11.19
CA VAL A 40 -2.01 6.93 10.07
C VAL A 40 -1.53 6.21 8.81
N TYR A 41 -2.46 5.55 8.11
CA TYR A 41 -2.19 4.78 6.91
C TYR A 41 -3.06 5.26 5.74
N ASP A 42 -2.46 5.47 4.57
CA ASP A 42 -3.17 5.73 3.33
C ASP A 42 -3.33 4.44 2.53
N VAL A 43 -4.48 3.79 2.69
CA VAL A 43 -4.83 2.55 2.00
C VAL A 43 -5.64 2.79 0.72
N THR A 44 -5.80 4.04 0.28
CA THR A 44 -6.50 4.38 -0.98
C THR A 44 -6.05 3.53 -2.17
N PRO A 45 -4.74 3.34 -2.44
CA PRO A 45 -4.30 2.51 -3.57
C PRO A 45 -4.61 1.01 -3.43
N TYR A 46 -4.98 0.53 -2.24
CA TYR A 46 -5.23 -0.88 -1.95
C TYR A 46 -6.73 -1.24 -1.88
N VAL A 47 -7.63 -0.25 -1.95
CA VAL A 47 -9.08 -0.48 -1.77
C VAL A 47 -9.63 -1.56 -2.70
N GLU A 48 -9.29 -1.50 -3.99
CA GLU A 48 -9.77 -2.47 -5.00
C GLU A 48 -9.12 -3.86 -4.86
N GLU A 49 -7.96 -3.94 -4.21
CA GLU A 49 -7.23 -5.19 -3.99
C GLU A 49 -7.60 -5.86 -2.65
N HIS A 50 -8.37 -5.17 -1.80
CA HIS A 50 -8.71 -5.65 -0.48
C HIS A 50 -9.60 -6.92 -0.55
N PRO A 51 -9.14 -8.07 -0.01
CA PRO A 51 -9.92 -9.31 -0.07
C PRO A 51 -11.28 -9.26 0.65
N GLY A 52 -11.45 -8.35 1.61
CA GLY A 52 -12.72 -8.11 2.30
C GLY A 52 -13.65 -7.14 1.54
N GLY A 53 -13.29 -6.70 0.33
CA GLY A 53 -14.06 -5.75 -0.47
C GLY A 53 -14.29 -4.42 0.24
N ASP A 54 -15.49 -3.86 0.07
CA ASP A 54 -15.91 -2.56 0.62
C ASP A 54 -15.83 -2.46 2.15
N ALA A 55 -15.64 -3.57 2.87
CA ALA A 55 -15.46 -3.57 4.32
C ALA A 55 -14.25 -2.71 4.77
N ILE A 56 -13.27 -2.46 3.89
CA ILE A 56 -12.14 -1.55 4.15
C ILE A 56 -12.60 -0.10 4.38
N LEU A 57 -13.78 0.29 3.86
CA LEU A 57 -14.29 1.65 3.92
C LEU A 57 -15.12 1.94 5.17
N ASN A 58 -15.48 0.91 5.96
CA ASN A 58 -16.38 1.01 7.11
C ASN A 58 -15.98 2.10 8.13
N ASN A 59 -14.69 2.39 8.22
CA ASN A 59 -14.15 3.37 9.14
C ASN A 59 -13.06 4.25 8.50
N ALA A 60 -13.20 4.50 7.19
CA ALA A 60 -12.29 5.38 6.45
C ALA A 60 -12.26 6.78 7.08
N GLY A 61 -11.04 7.31 7.29
CA GLY A 61 -10.83 8.60 7.94
C GLY A 61 -10.93 8.59 9.48
N GLY A 62 -11.20 7.44 10.09
CA GLY A 62 -11.25 7.27 11.55
C GLY A 62 -10.34 6.15 12.07
N ASP A 63 -10.51 5.80 13.35
CA ASP A 63 -9.79 4.71 14.00
C ASP A 63 -10.29 3.33 13.55
N SER A 64 -9.55 2.71 12.63
CA SER A 64 -9.87 1.39 12.08
C SER A 64 -9.25 0.22 12.86
N THR A 65 -8.72 0.46 14.07
CA THR A 65 -7.96 -0.54 14.86
C THR A 65 -8.77 -1.82 15.08
N GLU A 66 -10.00 -1.72 15.60
CA GLU A 66 -10.82 -2.91 15.89
C GLU A 66 -11.09 -3.75 14.62
N GLY A 67 -11.43 -3.09 13.51
CA GLY A 67 -11.65 -3.76 12.23
C GLY A 67 -10.37 -4.40 11.68
N PHE A 68 -9.23 -3.75 11.83
CA PHE A 68 -7.94 -4.27 11.37
C PHE A 68 -7.49 -5.49 12.17
N PHE A 69 -7.67 -5.50 13.50
CA PHE A 69 -7.29 -6.62 14.38
C PHE A 69 -8.35 -7.73 14.49
N GLY A 70 -9.42 -7.66 13.69
CA GLY A 70 -10.47 -8.69 13.65
C GLY A 70 -9.98 -10.06 13.14
N PRO A 71 -10.76 -11.13 13.39
CA PRO A 71 -10.38 -12.51 13.07
C PRO A 71 -10.19 -12.78 11.57
N GLN A 72 -10.66 -11.88 10.70
CA GLN A 72 -10.52 -11.98 9.25
C GLN A 72 -9.08 -11.72 8.76
N HIS A 73 -8.23 -11.07 9.56
CA HIS A 73 -6.89 -10.70 9.15
C HIS A 73 -5.83 -11.64 9.77
N GLY A 74 -5.09 -12.34 8.92
CA GLY A 74 -3.95 -13.17 9.32
C GLY A 74 -2.67 -12.34 9.54
N THR A 75 -1.61 -12.97 10.06
CA THR A 75 -0.38 -12.25 10.45
C THR A 75 0.37 -11.56 9.30
N ARG A 76 0.08 -11.91 8.04
CA ARG A 76 0.71 -11.30 6.87
C ARG A 76 0.22 -9.88 6.58
N VAL A 77 -0.95 -9.48 7.09
CA VAL A 77 -1.46 -8.12 6.83
C VAL A 77 -0.60 -7.06 7.50
N PHE A 78 0.09 -7.42 8.59
CA PHE A 78 0.99 -6.51 9.30
C PHE A 78 2.23 -6.15 8.47
N ASP A 79 2.67 -7.04 7.58
CA ASP A 79 3.78 -6.73 6.67
C ASP A 79 3.32 -5.83 5.51
N ILE A 80 2.04 -5.89 5.13
CA ILE A 80 1.46 -5.15 4.01
C ILE A 80 1.11 -3.72 4.44
N ILE A 81 0.51 -3.55 5.61
CA ILE A 81 0.03 -2.25 6.09
C ILE A 81 1.17 -1.23 6.26
N GLU A 82 2.40 -1.70 6.52
CA GLU A 82 3.59 -0.85 6.64
C GLU A 82 3.88 -0.05 5.37
N ASP A 83 3.61 -0.61 4.19
CA ASP A 83 3.83 0.07 2.90
C ASP A 83 2.89 1.27 2.71
N PHE A 84 1.81 1.35 3.51
CA PHE A 84 0.80 2.41 3.46
C PHE A 84 0.94 3.44 4.59
N CYS A 85 1.97 3.33 5.45
CA CYS A 85 2.14 4.26 6.57
C CYS A 85 2.51 5.67 6.10
N ILE A 86 1.75 6.68 6.50
CA ILE A 86 1.97 8.08 6.14
C ILE A 86 2.41 8.97 7.31
N GLY A 87 2.41 8.44 8.54
CA GLY A 87 2.93 9.15 9.72
C GLY A 87 2.15 8.90 11.00
N GLN A 88 2.27 9.81 11.95
CA GLN A 88 1.56 9.76 13.23
C GLN A 88 0.65 10.97 13.42
N LEU A 89 -0.52 10.73 14.03
CA LEU A 89 -1.46 11.75 14.45
C LEU A 89 -0.83 12.56 15.58
N LYS A 90 -0.86 13.88 15.44
CA LYS A 90 -0.36 14.79 16.46
C LYS A 90 -1.32 14.81 17.65
N ALA A 91 -0.80 14.66 18.87
CA ALA A 91 -1.57 14.94 20.08
C ALA A 91 -1.99 16.42 20.08
N SER A 92 -3.28 16.66 20.23
CA SER A 92 -3.89 17.99 20.34
C SER A 92 -3.63 18.63 21.69
#